data_AF-A0A421CDD4-F1
#
_entry.id   AF-A0A421CDD4-F1
#
_cell.length_a   1.000
_cell.length_b   1.000
_cell.length_c   1.000
_cell.angle_alpha   90.00
_cell.angle_beta   90.00
_cell.angle_gamma   90.00
#
_symmetry.space_group_name_H-M   'P 1'
#
loop_
_entity.id
_entity.type
_entity.pdbx_description
1 polymer ?
#
loop_
_entity_poly.entity_id
_entity_poly.type
_entity_poly.pdbx_seq_one_letter_code
_entity_poly.pdbx_strand_id
1 'polypeptide(L)'
;MRTFFVIIILAFSAICLAYEGQILFSGNEIHYEVEEADGEVVILIGDGPGFSSSYMKGILSGRKTLRYDQLGSGSSKNHSDVAIDFQYFVAELASLIFSLEIDSFHLLGHGFGSAIAVGFALTNPEGLLSLVMINPRLNLPAIDSALSDLADGESSQSFDKFHYLFGDGPTSELKPVLSRDIINEEIYNLFWGETPTFISGILRGHDFSSGLLDINVPILICSGLNSFPGVKNLLTFQEGSPNIEFVTFMNSGHLPMLEEKKAFKTIVEDFLQRAEENFSHQGQQEMNLDDMSEVPGDMVFGWEDLEKVHELHVGDDFSVKLPSNRGAGYFWKVKSLDENSIRLISDPYYEELKESGGGRDVFDFRVVGSGKSSIEFSFGSLWEETSIRTSSFSINVEKPNIDPIIIDSSDVGKTIVVGLNEPIEVILDSPIDSGLRWRISATTPEVLRQPRENEVKITEPSPYSAGKVAQTFYFEGMNYGQARLRFDYGSLWEDVAPEKTFEATIVVAEPVREYVFVQDSDYGRTISIRIDQTVLVRLKKGNEEDCEWQLSSYSAVEPVGDITEVEYMGVRYSVFRLKPTDSGDSMLEFLYFEGEKRREQVDAFKIGLVITEESGQEMSPDQK
;
A
#
# COMPACT_ATOMS: atom_id res chain seq x y z
N MET A 1 -46.12 -41.50 -40.15
CA MET A 1 -45.79 -40.06 -40.10
C MET A 1 -44.52 -39.92 -39.29
N ARG A 2 -43.39 -39.61 -39.93
CA ARG A 2 -42.11 -39.28 -39.29
C ARG A 2 -41.92 -37.78 -39.49
N THR A 3 -42.03 -37.02 -38.41
CA THR A 3 -41.92 -35.56 -38.43
C THR A 3 -40.43 -35.19 -38.40
N PHE A 4 -39.95 -34.60 -39.49
CA PHE A 4 -38.62 -33.99 -39.55
C PHE A 4 -38.67 -32.65 -38.81
N PHE A 5 -37.83 -32.47 -37.78
CA PHE A 5 -37.52 -31.16 -37.24
C PHE A 5 -36.35 -30.59 -38.05
N VAL A 6 -36.60 -29.53 -38.79
CA VAL A 6 -35.57 -28.72 -39.46
C VAL A 6 -35.04 -27.75 -38.42
N ILE A 7 -33.78 -27.92 -38.02
CA ILE A 7 -33.05 -26.91 -37.24
C ILE A 7 -32.54 -25.88 -38.26
N ILE A 8 -33.17 -24.70 -38.27
CA ILE A 8 -32.68 -23.53 -38.99
C ILE A 8 -31.60 -22.91 -38.09
N ILE A 9 -30.33 -23.10 -38.45
CA ILE A 9 -29.23 -22.32 -37.87
C ILE A 9 -29.30 -20.93 -38.51
N LEU A 10 -29.92 -19.98 -37.80
CA LEU A 10 -29.80 -18.56 -38.11
C LEU A 10 -28.41 -18.12 -37.66
N ALA A 11 -27.52 -17.93 -38.63
CA ALA A 11 -26.29 -17.18 -38.40
C ALA A 11 -26.69 -15.73 -38.08
N PHE A 12 -26.64 -15.36 -36.80
CA PHE A 12 -26.67 -13.95 -36.40
C PHE A 12 -25.34 -13.35 -36.85
N SER A 13 -25.38 -12.50 -37.88
CA SER A 13 -24.35 -11.49 -38.06
C SER A 13 -24.34 -10.62 -36.81
N ALA A 14 -23.18 -10.44 -36.17
CA ALA A 14 -23.02 -9.50 -35.06
C ALA A 14 -23.48 -8.11 -35.50
N ILE A 15 -24.68 -7.73 -35.07
CA ILE A 15 -25.16 -6.36 -35.12
C ILE A 15 -24.54 -5.73 -33.87
N CYS A 16 -23.60 -4.79 -34.04
CA CYS A 16 -23.19 -3.90 -32.94
C CYS A 16 -24.46 -3.24 -32.40
N LEU A 17 -24.92 -3.68 -31.23
CA LEU A 17 -25.98 -3.04 -30.49
C LEU A 17 -25.32 -2.00 -29.62
N ALA A 18 -25.50 -0.72 -29.95
CA ALA A 18 -25.12 0.36 -29.03
C ALA A 18 -26.26 0.56 -28.02
N TYR A 19 -25.91 0.78 -26.75
CA TYR A 19 -26.87 1.21 -25.73
C TYR A 19 -26.32 2.40 -24.96
N GLU A 20 -27.23 3.23 -24.48
CA GLU A 20 -26.93 4.40 -23.66
C GLU A 20 -27.42 4.18 -22.23
N GLY A 21 -26.76 4.81 -21.27
CA GLY A 21 -27.06 4.70 -19.86
C GLY A 21 -26.58 5.90 -19.06
N GLN A 22 -26.91 5.90 -17.78
CA GLN A 22 -26.53 6.95 -16.86
C GLN A 22 -26.14 6.35 -15.51
N ILE A 23 -25.14 6.95 -14.87
CA ILE A 23 -24.81 6.73 -13.46
C ILE A 23 -25.07 8.00 -12.66
N LEU A 24 -25.21 7.87 -11.35
CA LEU A 24 -25.23 9.00 -10.43
C LEU A 24 -23.89 9.07 -9.71
N PHE A 25 -23.18 10.19 -9.83
CA PHE A 25 -21.92 10.44 -9.13
C PHE A 25 -21.97 11.80 -8.43
N SER A 26 -21.80 11.81 -7.10
CA SER A 26 -21.88 13.03 -6.28
C SER A 26 -23.16 13.84 -6.49
N GLY A 27 -24.29 13.16 -6.75
CA GLY A 27 -25.58 13.79 -7.03
C GLY A 27 -25.75 14.31 -8.47
N ASN A 28 -24.78 14.10 -9.36
CA ASN A 28 -24.82 14.48 -10.76
C ASN A 28 -25.09 13.29 -11.69
N GLU A 29 -25.75 13.54 -12.83
CA GLU A 29 -26.04 12.52 -13.84
C GLU A 29 -24.89 12.44 -14.85
N ILE A 30 -24.19 11.31 -14.90
CA ILE A 30 -23.12 11.07 -15.87
C ILE A 30 -23.62 10.12 -16.94
N HIS A 31 -23.72 10.61 -18.17
CA HIS A 31 -24.22 9.89 -19.33
C HIS A 31 -23.11 9.15 -20.06
N TYR A 32 -23.36 7.90 -20.43
CA TYR A 32 -22.44 7.07 -21.20
C TYR A 32 -23.15 6.31 -22.33
N GLU A 33 -22.40 5.92 -23.35
CA GLU A 33 -22.84 5.01 -24.41
C GLU A 33 -21.80 3.90 -24.59
N VAL A 34 -22.28 2.68 -24.75
CA VAL A 34 -21.46 1.50 -25.04
C VAL A 34 -21.79 1.01 -26.45
N GLU A 35 -20.75 0.88 -27.29
CA GLU A 35 -20.83 0.15 -28.55
C GLU A 35 -20.36 -1.29 -28.27
N GLU A 36 -21.29 -2.25 -28.27
CA GLU A 36 -20.96 -3.65 -27.97
C GLU A 36 -20.22 -4.34 -29.13
N ALA A 37 -19.16 -5.06 -28.78
CA ALA A 37 -18.47 -6.02 -29.62
C ALA A 37 -17.74 -7.04 -28.72
N ASP A 38 -17.06 -8.01 -29.32
CA ASP A 38 -16.23 -8.96 -28.57
C ASP A 38 -14.90 -8.31 -28.16
N GLY A 39 -14.33 -8.76 -27.04
CA GLY A 39 -13.02 -8.33 -26.52
C GLY A 39 -13.09 -7.30 -25.37
N GLU A 40 -11.91 -6.84 -24.96
CA GLU A 40 -11.73 -5.90 -23.85
C GLU A 40 -12.30 -4.53 -24.19
N VAL A 41 -12.89 -3.86 -23.19
CA VAL A 41 -13.51 -2.54 -23.42
C VAL A 41 -12.44 -1.45 -23.54
N VAL A 42 -12.58 -0.59 -24.54
CA VAL A 42 -11.80 0.64 -24.66
C VAL A 42 -12.65 1.81 -24.17
N ILE A 43 -12.23 2.42 -23.06
CA ILE A 43 -12.89 3.59 -22.48
C ILE A 43 -12.35 4.85 -23.16
N LEU A 44 -13.23 5.54 -23.86
CA LEU A 44 -12.94 6.74 -24.64
C LEU A 44 -13.24 7.98 -23.81
N ILE A 45 -12.20 8.76 -23.51
CA ILE A 45 -12.28 9.99 -22.74
C ILE A 45 -12.08 11.17 -23.68
N GLY A 46 -13.14 11.96 -23.85
CA GLY A 46 -13.16 13.13 -24.73
C GLY A 46 -12.22 14.25 -24.31
N ASP A 47 -11.96 15.17 -25.24
CA ASP A 47 -11.30 16.43 -24.92
C ASP A 47 -12.20 17.30 -24.04
N GLY A 48 -11.71 18.48 -23.65
CA GLY A 48 -12.47 19.40 -22.83
C GLY A 48 -11.60 20.24 -21.92
N PRO A 49 -12.08 20.56 -20.70
CA PRO A 49 -13.44 20.29 -20.19
C PRO A 49 -14.54 20.95 -21.04
N GLY A 50 -15.74 20.37 -21.03
CA GLY A 50 -16.95 20.95 -21.64
C GLY A 50 -17.35 20.37 -23.00
N PHE A 51 -16.56 19.49 -23.62
CA PHE A 51 -16.89 18.91 -24.93
C PHE A 51 -17.72 17.64 -24.79
N SER A 52 -18.72 17.49 -25.66
CA SER A 52 -19.39 16.20 -25.83
C SER A 52 -18.42 15.13 -26.36
N SER A 53 -18.55 13.90 -25.86
CA SER A 53 -17.82 12.72 -26.36
C SER A 53 -18.29 12.22 -27.73
N SER A 54 -19.38 12.80 -28.27
CA SER A 54 -20.05 12.31 -29.49
C SER A 54 -19.14 12.19 -30.72
N TYR A 55 -18.10 13.03 -30.83
CA TYR A 55 -17.14 12.97 -31.94
C TYR A 55 -16.23 11.74 -31.93
N MET A 56 -16.13 11.05 -30.79
CA MET A 56 -15.35 9.82 -30.65
C MET A 56 -16.14 8.57 -31.03
N LYS A 57 -17.43 8.70 -31.36
CA LYS A 57 -18.26 7.54 -31.73
C LYS A 57 -17.71 6.84 -32.97
N GLY A 58 -17.57 5.51 -32.90
CA GLY A 58 -17.12 4.68 -34.01
C GLY A 58 -15.65 4.81 -34.42
N ILE A 59 -14.81 5.53 -33.66
CA ILE A 59 -13.36 5.68 -33.98
C ILE A 59 -12.62 4.33 -33.96
N LEU A 60 -13.11 3.38 -33.16
CA LEU A 60 -12.63 1.99 -33.10
C LEU A 60 -13.75 1.00 -33.47
N SER A 61 -14.49 1.28 -34.55
CA SER A 61 -15.55 0.39 -35.06
C SER A 61 -15.19 -1.10 -35.05
N GLY A 62 -16.00 -1.92 -34.37
CA GLY A 62 -15.76 -3.37 -34.23
C GLY A 62 -15.03 -3.79 -32.96
N ARG A 63 -14.64 -2.84 -32.10
CA ARG A 63 -14.23 -3.07 -30.71
C ARG A 63 -15.36 -2.71 -29.75
N LYS A 64 -15.35 -3.30 -28.56
CA LYS A 64 -16.20 -2.86 -27.46
C LYS A 64 -15.68 -1.52 -26.97
N THR A 65 -16.47 -0.47 -27.08
CA THR A 65 -16.08 0.86 -26.63
C THR A 65 -17.09 1.44 -25.67
N LEU A 66 -16.61 2.03 -24.58
CA LEU A 66 -17.42 2.83 -23.69
C LEU A 66 -16.98 4.28 -23.79
N ARG A 67 -17.91 5.18 -24.10
CA ARG A 67 -17.66 6.62 -24.08
C ARG A 67 -18.62 7.29 -23.12
N TYR A 68 -18.20 8.37 -22.50
CA TYR A 68 -19.06 9.13 -21.59
C TYR A 68 -18.84 10.63 -21.76
N ASP A 69 -19.88 11.39 -21.45
CA ASP A 69 -19.78 12.84 -21.39
C ASP A 69 -19.31 13.22 -19.98
N GLN A 70 -18.20 13.96 -19.88
CA GLN A 70 -17.73 14.50 -18.59
C GLN A 70 -18.80 15.44 -17.98
N LEU A 71 -18.81 15.62 -16.66
CA LEU A 71 -19.78 16.51 -16.03
C LEU A 71 -19.82 17.90 -16.68
N GLY A 72 -21.04 18.37 -16.96
CA GLY A 72 -21.28 19.64 -17.62
C GLY A 72 -21.02 19.61 -19.13
N SER A 73 -20.75 18.44 -19.70
CA SER A 73 -20.56 18.25 -21.14
C SER A 73 -21.68 17.36 -21.72
N GLY A 74 -21.98 17.54 -23.01
CA GLY A 74 -22.92 16.68 -23.73
C GLY A 74 -24.24 16.45 -23.00
N SER A 75 -24.55 15.19 -22.68
CA SER A 75 -25.79 14.78 -22.01
C SER A 75 -25.66 14.61 -20.48
N SER A 76 -24.47 14.83 -19.92
CA SER A 76 -24.24 14.76 -18.48
C SER A 76 -24.71 16.05 -17.80
N LYS A 77 -25.42 15.91 -16.68
CA LYS A 77 -26.08 17.04 -16.00
C LYS A 77 -25.52 17.28 -14.62
N ASN A 78 -25.16 18.53 -14.38
CA ASN A 78 -24.82 19.03 -13.06
C ASN A 78 -26.10 19.38 -12.29
N HIS A 79 -26.31 18.72 -11.15
CA HIS A 79 -27.46 18.90 -10.27
C HIS A 79 -27.04 19.21 -8.83
N SER A 80 -25.74 19.26 -8.54
CA SER A 80 -25.19 19.48 -7.21
C SER A 80 -24.33 20.75 -7.16
N ASP A 81 -24.08 21.23 -5.96
CA ASP A 81 -23.19 22.36 -5.70
C ASP A 81 -21.73 21.91 -5.46
N VAL A 82 -21.39 20.66 -5.82
CA VAL A 82 -20.04 20.12 -5.65
C VAL A 82 -19.08 20.86 -6.58
N ALA A 83 -17.98 21.34 -6.01
CA ALA A 83 -16.94 22.00 -6.80
C ALA A 83 -16.32 21.01 -7.80
N ILE A 84 -16.22 21.43 -9.06
CA ILE A 84 -15.63 20.64 -10.14
C ILE A 84 -14.19 21.11 -10.32
N ASP A 85 -13.24 20.24 -10.03
CA ASP A 85 -11.82 20.41 -10.31
C ASP A 85 -11.29 19.23 -11.16
N PHE A 86 -9.98 19.14 -11.34
CA PHE A 86 -9.38 18.04 -12.11
C PHE A 86 -9.63 16.68 -11.44
N GLN A 87 -9.53 16.63 -10.11
CA GLN A 87 -9.72 15.43 -9.31
C GLN A 87 -11.16 14.91 -9.41
N TYR A 88 -12.14 15.81 -9.54
CA TYR A 88 -13.52 15.43 -9.81
C TYR A 88 -13.64 14.57 -11.08
N PHE A 89 -12.99 14.97 -12.17
CA PHE A 89 -13.06 14.21 -13.43
C PHE A 89 -12.35 12.85 -13.35
N VAL A 90 -11.28 12.73 -12.56
CA VAL A 90 -10.61 11.45 -12.30
C VAL A 90 -11.54 10.53 -11.48
N ALA A 91 -12.17 11.06 -10.43
CA ALA A 91 -13.10 10.31 -9.60
C ALA A 91 -14.39 9.93 -10.34
N GLU A 92 -14.85 10.79 -11.26
CA GLU A 92 -15.97 10.52 -12.16
C GLU A 92 -15.68 9.31 -13.05
N LEU A 93 -14.50 9.26 -13.68
CA LEU A 93 -14.06 8.12 -14.47
C LEU A 93 -14.00 6.84 -13.62
N ALA A 94 -13.42 6.92 -12.43
CA ALA A 94 -13.34 5.79 -11.50
C ALA A 94 -14.74 5.29 -11.11
N SER A 95 -15.67 6.19 -10.81
CA SER A 95 -17.05 5.85 -10.49
C SER A 95 -17.76 5.17 -11.65
N LEU A 96 -17.46 5.54 -12.88
CA LEU A 96 -18.03 4.93 -14.08
C LEU A 96 -17.54 3.51 -14.30
N ILE A 97 -16.23 3.29 -14.16
CA ILE A 97 -15.62 1.95 -14.24
C ILE A 97 -16.21 1.04 -13.15
N PHE A 98 -16.25 1.53 -11.92
CA PHE A 98 -16.79 0.79 -10.78
C PHE A 98 -18.29 0.48 -10.94
N SER A 99 -19.11 1.46 -11.30
CA SER A 99 -20.57 1.29 -11.38
C SER A 99 -21.02 0.36 -12.51
N LEU A 100 -20.17 0.18 -13.52
CA LEU A 100 -20.42 -0.69 -14.66
C LEU A 100 -19.72 -2.04 -14.54
N GLU A 101 -19.09 -2.31 -13.40
CA GLU A 101 -18.41 -3.58 -13.09
C GLU A 101 -17.41 -3.95 -14.20
N ILE A 102 -16.58 -2.99 -14.60
CA ILE A 102 -15.58 -3.19 -15.65
C ILE A 102 -14.30 -3.73 -15.01
N ASP A 103 -14.05 -5.03 -15.24
CA ASP A 103 -12.92 -5.75 -14.63
C ASP A 103 -11.59 -5.55 -15.37
N SER A 104 -11.62 -5.37 -16.69
CA SER A 104 -10.44 -5.19 -17.54
C SER A 104 -10.74 -4.25 -18.69
N PHE A 105 -9.81 -3.32 -18.96
CA PHE A 105 -10.07 -2.23 -19.89
C PHE A 105 -8.80 -1.54 -20.39
N HIS A 106 -8.94 -0.87 -21.53
CA HIS A 106 -7.97 0.09 -22.03
C HIS A 106 -8.50 1.50 -21.85
N LEU A 107 -7.61 2.45 -21.54
CA LEU A 107 -7.95 3.87 -21.55
C LEU A 107 -7.47 4.53 -22.83
N LEU A 108 -8.33 5.31 -23.46
CA LEU A 108 -7.99 6.15 -24.60
C LEU A 108 -8.46 7.58 -24.33
N GLY A 109 -7.51 8.47 -24.02
CA GLY A 109 -7.78 9.88 -23.76
C GLY A 109 -7.41 10.77 -24.93
N HIS A 110 -8.24 11.75 -25.27
CA HIS A 110 -7.91 12.79 -26.25
C HIS A 110 -7.80 14.17 -25.59
N GLY A 111 -6.72 14.90 -25.89
CA GLY A 111 -6.53 16.26 -25.37
C GLY A 111 -6.51 16.30 -23.84
N PHE A 112 -7.45 17.05 -23.24
CA PHE A 112 -7.68 17.05 -21.79
C PHE A 112 -8.09 15.68 -21.23
N GLY A 113 -8.80 14.87 -22.01
CA GLY A 113 -9.12 13.49 -21.65
C GLY A 113 -7.89 12.62 -21.42
N SER A 114 -6.74 12.95 -22.05
CA SER A 114 -5.47 12.29 -21.72
C SER A 114 -5.00 12.63 -20.31
N ALA A 115 -5.22 13.85 -19.82
CA ALA A 115 -4.87 14.22 -18.45
C ALA A 115 -5.72 13.44 -17.45
N ILE A 116 -7.03 13.31 -17.68
CA ILE A 116 -7.91 12.47 -16.85
C ILE A 116 -7.44 11.02 -16.87
N ALA A 117 -7.15 10.48 -18.06
CA ALA A 117 -6.68 9.10 -18.22
C ALA A 117 -5.37 8.85 -17.47
N VAL A 118 -4.41 9.77 -17.55
CA VAL A 118 -3.15 9.72 -16.80
C VAL A 118 -3.41 9.81 -15.30
N GLY A 119 -4.22 10.76 -14.86
CA GLY A 119 -4.59 10.93 -13.45
C GLY A 119 -5.21 9.68 -12.85
N PHE A 120 -6.05 8.97 -13.62
CA PHE A 120 -6.63 7.70 -13.21
C PHE A 120 -5.62 6.55 -13.30
N ALA A 121 -4.84 6.44 -14.39
CA ALA A 121 -3.82 5.40 -14.54
C ALA A 121 -2.74 5.45 -13.42
N LEU A 122 -2.40 6.64 -12.94
CA LEU A 122 -1.50 6.86 -11.80
C LEU A 122 -2.04 6.32 -10.47
N THR A 123 -3.32 5.96 -10.40
CA THR A 123 -3.88 5.24 -9.25
C THR A 123 -3.58 3.74 -9.29
N ASN A 124 -2.87 3.28 -10.32
CA ASN A 124 -2.56 1.88 -10.62
C ASN A 124 -3.80 0.97 -10.52
N PRO A 125 -4.91 1.28 -11.23
CA PRO A 125 -6.15 0.54 -11.09
C PRO A 125 -5.98 -0.88 -11.62
N GLU A 126 -6.47 -1.85 -10.86
CA GLU A 126 -6.56 -3.24 -11.30
C GLU A 126 -7.37 -3.32 -12.60
N GLY A 127 -6.93 -4.16 -13.55
CA GLY A 127 -7.61 -4.32 -14.83
C GLY A 127 -7.21 -3.33 -15.93
N LEU A 128 -6.41 -2.30 -15.64
CA LEU A 128 -5.89 -1.43 -16.70
C LEU A 128 -4.87 -2.18 -17.55
N LEU A 129 -5.17 -2.32 -18.85
CA LEU A 129 -4.35 -3.08 -19.79
C LEU A 129 -3.35 -2.19 -20.55
N SER A 130 -3.75 -0.98 -20.91
CA SER A 130 -2.89 0.01 -21.59
C SER A 130 -3.47 1.41 -21.55
N LEU A 131 -2.62 2.40 -21.84
CA LEU A 131 -3.01 3.80 -21.99
C LEU A 131 -2.69 4.33 -23.40
N VAL A 132 -3.71 4.82 -24.11
CA VAL A 132 -3.56 5.52 -25.39
C VAL A 132 -3.86 7.00 -25.19
N MET A 133 -2.91 7.85 -25.57
CA MET A 133 -3.00 9.30 -25.45
C MET A 133 -2.98 9.96 -26.83
N ILE A 134 -4.01 10.75 -27.14
CA ILE A 134 -4.15 11.43 -28.44
C ILE A 134 -3.98 12.93 -28.22
N ASN A 135 -2.96 13.53 -28.83
CA ASN A 135 -2.58 14.94 -28.66
C ASN A 135 -2.72 15.42 -27.20
N PRO A 136 -2.02 14.76 -26.25
CA PRO A 136 -2.29 14.93 -24.83
C PRO A 136 -1.96 16.32 -24.29
N ARG A 137 -2.81 16.85 -23.40
CA ARG A 137 -2.67 18.17 -22.76
C ARG A 137 -2.18 18.01 -21.31
N LEU A 138 -0.94 17.59 -21.13
CA LEU A 138 -0.42 17.24 -19.79
C LEU A 138 0.40 18.35 -19.14
N ASN A 139 1.30 19.01 -19.88
CA ASN A 139 2.15 20.08 -19.34
C ASN A 139 1.54 21.46 -19.63
N LEU A 140 0.67 21.93 -18.73
CA LEU A 140 -0.03 23.20 -18.92
C LEU A 140 0.92 24.41 -18.85
N PRO A 141 1.99 24.45 -18.04
CA PRO A 141 3.00 25.49 -18.12
C PRO A 141 3.64 25.63 -19.51
N ALA A 142 4.00 24.51 -20.15
CA ALA A 142 4.55 24.52 -21.50
C ALA A 142 3.53 25.01 -22.54
N ILE A 143 2.27 24.60 -22.39
CA ILE A 143 1.16 25.08 -23.21
C ILE A 143 0.94 26.60 -23.01
N ASP A 144 0.95 27.09 -21.77
CA ASP A 144 0.77 28.50 -21.43
C ASP A 144 1.90 29.38 -21.99
N SER A 145 3.14 28.87 -21.91
CA SER A 145 4.30 29.50 -22.53
C SER A 145 4.15 29.57 -24.05
N ALA A 146 3.75 28.46 -24.69
CA ALA A 146 3.56 28.42 -26.13
C ALA A 146 2.43 29.34 -26.62
N LEU A 147 1.34 29.47 -25.84
CA LEU A 147 0.27 30.43 -26.11
C LEU A 147 0.77 31.88 -26.01
N SER A 148 1.56 32.18 -24.97
CA SER A 148 2.13 33.51 -24.75
C SER A 148 3.08 33.91 -25.88
N ASP A 149 3.96 32.99 -26.31
CA ASP A 149 4.90 33.22 -27.42
C ASP A 149 4.16 33.51 -28.74
N LEU A 150 3.06 32.81 -29.00
CA LEU A 150 2.23 33.07 -30.19
C LEU A 150 1.48 34.41 -30.08
N ALA A 151 0.95 34.74 -28.90
CA ALA A 151 0.23 35.98 -28.66
C ALA A 151 1.13 37.22 -28.80
N ASP A 152 2.40 37.14 -28.40
CA ASP A 152 3.39 38.20 -28.59
C ASP A 152 3.75 38.43 -30.08
N GLY A 153 3.60 37.39 -30.91
CA GLY A 153 3.83 37.44 -32.35
C GLY A 153 2.66 37.97 -33.19
N GLU A 154 1.44 37.98 -32.63
CA GLU A 154 0.21 38.45 -33.28
C GLU A 154 -0.31 39.76 -32.70
N SER A 155 -1.22 40.45 -33.41
CA SER A 155 -1.97 41.53 -32.76
C SER A 155 -2.91 40.91 -31.72
N SER A 156 -2.80 41.30 -30.44
CA SER A 156 -3.59 40.73 -29.33
C SER A 156 -5.12 40.77 -29.51
N GLN A 157 -5.65 41.55 -30.46
CA GLN A 157 -7.08 41.59 -30.82
C GLN A 157 -7.55 40.47 -31.76
N SER A 158 -6.64 39.73 -32.41
CA SER A 158 -6.96 38.62 -33.32
C SER A 158 -6.67 37.23 -32.75
N PHE A 159 -5.97 37.16 -31.62
CA PHE A 159 -5.54 35.90 -31.02
C PHE A 159 -6.69 35.17 -30.32
N ASP A 160 -6.87 33.89 -30.62
CA ASP A 160 -7.88 33.03 -30.00
C ASP A 160 -7.25 31.73 -29.48
N LYS A 161 -6.99 31.65 -28.17
CA LYS A 161 -6.54 30.41 -27.50
C LYS A 161 -7.40 29.20 -27.85
N PHE A 162 -8.72 29.37 -27.98
CA PHE A 162 -9.60 28.24 -28.30
C PHE A 162 -9.23 27.62 -29.65
N HIS A 163 -9.03 28.45 -30.66
CA HIS A 163 -8.60 28.01 -32.00
C HIS A 163 -7.26 27.28 -31.96
N TYR A 164 -6.30 27.74 -31.15
CA TYR A 164 -5.00 27.04 -31.03
C TYR A 164 -5.10 25.72 -30.25
N LEU A 165 -5.88 25.67 -29.18
CA LEU A 165 -6.00 24.47 -28.35
C LEU A 165 -6.75 23.33 -29.06
N PHE A 166 -7.75 23.66 -29.87
CA PHE A 166 -8.62 22.64 -30.45
C PHE A 166 -8.53 22.57 -31.99
N GLY A 167 -8.11 23.65 -32.65
CA GLY A 167 -8.00 23.78 -34.10
C GLY A 167 -9.33 24.17 -34.77
N ASP A 168 -9.23 24.80 -35.95
CA ASP A 168 -10.28 24.66 -36.96
C ASP A 168 -9.95 23.39 -37.74
N GLY A 169 -10.76 22.33 -37.64
CA GLY A 169 -10.50 21.09 -38.40
C GLY A 169 -10.17 21.39 -39.88
N PRO A 170 -9.22 20.66 -40.50
CA PRO A 170 -8.64 21.01 -41.81
C PRO A 170 -9.65 20.96 -42.96
N THR A 171 -10.82 20.37 -42.74
CA THR A 171 -11.88 20.21 -43.72
C THR A 171 -13.20 20.81 -43.22
N SER A 172 -14.04 21.27 -44.14
CA SER A 172 -15.40 21.76 -43.83
C SER A 172 -16.28 20.73 -43.11
N GLU A 173 -15.93 19.44 -43.21
CA GLU A 173 -16.62 18.33 -42.55
C GLU A 173 -16.24 18.15 -41.07
N LEU A 174 -15.05 18.62 -40.65
CA LEU A 174 -14.58 18.55 -39.25
C LEU A 174 -14.86 19.82 -38.45
N LYS A 175 -15.24 20.93 -39.12
CA LYS A 175 -15.66 22.18 -38.46
C LYS A 175 -16.80 22.04 -37.44
N PRO A 176 -17.82 21.18 -37.64
CA PRO A 176 -18.88 20.97 -36.64
C PRO A 176 -18.43 20.18 -35.40
N VAL A 177 -17.32 19.47 -35.49
CA VAL A 177 -16.81 18.57 -34.43
C VAL A 177 -16.05 19.33 -33.33
N LEU A 178 -15.64 20.57 -33.62
CA LEU A 178 -14.95 21.45 -32.68
C LEU A 178 -15.58 22.85 -32.67
N SER A 179 -16.88 22.94 -32.98
CA SER A 179 -17.55 24.24 -32.91
C SER A 179 -17.77 24.64 -31.45
N ARG A 180 -17.70 25.94 -31.17
CA ARG A 180 -18.08 26.48 -29.85
C ARG A 180 -19.55 26.20 -29.49
N ASP A 181 -20.37 25.74 -30.44
CA ASP A 181 -21.78 25.43 -30.18
C ASP A 181 -21.98 24.10 -29.43
N ILE A 182 -20.97 23.23 -29.39
CA ILE A 182 -21.03 21.92 -28.72
C ILE A 182 -20.16 21.85 -27.45
N ILE A 183 -19.49 22.97 -27.10
CA ILE A 183 -18.77 23.10 -25.84
C ILE A 183 -19.65 23.82 -24.83
N ASN A 184 -19.63 23.34 -23.59
CA ASN A 184 -20.12 24.12 -22.47
C ASN A 184 -19.12 25.23 -22.14
N GLU A 185 -19.43 26.47 -22.54
CA GLU A 185 -18.58 27.64 -22.32
C GLU A 185 -18.32 27.91 -20.83
N GLU A 186 -19.28 27.63 -19.94
CA GLU A 186 -19.11 27.84 -18.50
C GLU A 186 -18.02 26.92 -17.94
N ILE A 187 -18.09 25.64 -18.28
CA ILE A 187 -17.08 24.63 -17.89
C ILE A 187 -15.74 24.93 -18.54
N TYR A 188 -15.73 25.29 -19.83
CA TYR A 188 -14.50 25.69 -20.51
C TYR A 188 -13.83 26.89 -19.83
N ASN A 189 -14.59 27.96 -19.55
CA ASN A 189 -14.07 29.17 -18.92
C ASN A 189 -13.63 28.93 -17.48
N LEU A 190 -14.28 28.04 -16.74
CA LEU A 190 -13.85 27.64 -15.39
C LEU A 190 -12.44 27.04 -15.41
N PHE A 191 -12.16 26.15 -16.37
CA PHE A 191 -10.90 25.40 -16.40
C PHE A 191 -9.80 26.09 -17.21
N TRP A 192 -10.10 26.56 -18.41
CA TRP A 192 -9.13 27.22 -19.29
C TRP A 192 -9.02 28.73 -19.05
N GLY A 193 -10.05 29.35 -18.48
CA GLY A 193 -10.14 30.78 -18.26
C GLY A 193 -10.61 31.57 -19.48
N GLU A 194 -11.22 32.73 -19.23
CA GLU A 194 -11.73 33.63 -20.27
C GLU A 194 -10.62 34.39 -21.03
N THR A 195 -9.41 34.41 -20.49
CA THR A 195 -8.31 35.17 -21.10
C THR A 195 -7.92 34.54 -22.44
N PRO A 196 -7.89 35.32 -23.55
CA PRO A 196 -7.66 34.76 -24.88
C PRO A 196 -6.21 34.37 -25.14
N THR A 197 -5.23 34.88 -24.37
CA THR A 197 -3.79 34.73 -24.66
C THR A 197 -3.06 33.75 -23.76
N PHE A 198 -3.63 33.37 -22.61
CA PHE A 198 -3.03 32.46 -21.65
C PHE A 198 -4.12 31.73 -20.84
N ILE A 199 -3.73 30.69 -20.12
CA ILE A 199 -4.59 29.91 -19.24
C ILE A 199 -4.81 30.71 -17.96
N SER A 200 -6.05 31.10 -17.68
CA SER A 200 -6.40 31.87 -16.47
C SER A 200 -7.38 31.15 -15.54
N GLY A 201 -7.81 29.94 -15.90
CA GLY A 201 -8.71 29.11 -15.09
C GLY A 201 -7.97 28.09 -14.22
N ILE A 202 -8.69 27.09 -13.73
CA ILE A 202 -8.20 26.06 -12.80
C ILE A 202 -6.95 25.32 -13.35
N LEU A 203 -6.87 25.09 -14.67
CA LEU A 203 -5.76 24.32 -15.25
C LEU A 203 -4.42 25.05 -15.23
N ARG A 204 -4.39 26.34 -14.89
CA ARG A 204 -3.16 27.12 -14.91
C ARG A 204 -2.12 26.53 -13.96
N GLY A 205 -0.95 26.23 -14.50
CA GLY A 205 0.21 25.78 -13.71
C GLY A 205 0.23 24.29 -13.39
N HIS A 206 -0.77 23.51 -13.82
CA HIS A 206 -0.77 22.06 -13.62
C HIS A 206 0.18 21.35 -14.59
N ASP A 207 0.95 20.39 -14.09
CA ASP A 207 1.74 19.48 -14.93
C ASP A 207 1.37 18.04 -14.57
N PHE A 208 0.66 17.39 -15.50
CA PHE A 208 0.23 16.00 -15.39
C PHE A 208 1.22 15.03 -16.07
N SER A 209 2.29 15.54 -16.69
CA SER A 209 3.25 14.69 -17.43
C SER A 209 4.32 14.06 -16.56
N SER A 210 4.54 14.60 -15.35
CA SER A 210 5.60 14.16 -14.44
C SER A 210 5.46 12.71 -13.98
N GLY A 211 4.23 12.21 -13.83
CA GLY A 211 3.96 10.84 -13.39
C GLY A 211 4.00 9.79 -14.49
N LEU A 212 4.22 10.14 -15.76
CA LEU A 212 4.15 9.16 -16.86
C LEU A 212 5.11 7.98 -16.71
N LEU A 213 6.23 8.16 -15.99
CA LEU A 213 7.19 7.09 -15.69
C LEU A 213 6.68 6.11 -14.63
N ASP A 214 5.69 6.51 -13.83
CA ASP A 214 5.12 5.71 -12.74
C ASP A 214 3.98 4.80 -13.20
N ILE A 215 3.59 4.88 -14.47
CA ILE A 215 2.53 4.07 -15.07
C ILE A 215 3.12 2.75 -15.59
N ASN A 216 2.64 1.64 -15.03
CA ASN A 216 3.21 0.31 -15.25
C ASN A 216 2.72 -0.39 -16.53
N VAL A 217 1.69 0.15 -17.18
CA VAL A 217 1.10 -0.44 -18.40
C VAL A 217 1.74 0.15 -19.65
N PRO A 218 1.69 -0.55 -20.80
CA PRO A 218 2.12 0.02 -22.08
C PRO A 218 1.38 1.32 -22.39
N ILE A 219 2.11 2.31 -22.92
CA ILE A 219 1.57 3.62 -23.28
C ILE A 219 1.83 3.89 -24.77
N LEU A 220 0.79 4.33 -25.48
CA LEU A 220 0.90 4.83 -26.85
C LEU A 220 0.53 6.32 -26.92
N ILE A 221 1.47 7.15 -27.37
CA ILE A 221 1.23 8.57 -27.65
C ILE A 221 1.03 8.76 -29.15
N CYS A 222 -0.14 9.24 -29.53
CA CYS A 222 -0.52 9.61 -30.88
C CYS A 222 -0.53 11.14 -31.01
N SER A 223 0.24 11.71 -31.94
CA SER A 223 0.27 13.15 -32.19
C SER A 223 0.06 13.48 -33.65
N GLY A 224 -0.75 14.49 -33.95
CA GLY A 224 -0.77 15.10 -35.28
C GLY A 224 0.40 16.06 -35.46
N LEU A 225 1.10 15.98 -36.59
CA LEU A 225 2.27 16.81 -36.88
C LEU A 225 1.99 18.31 -36.75
N ASN A 226 0.78 18.73 -37.14
CA ASN A 226 0.35 20.13 -37.14
C ASN A 226 -0.43 20.51 -35.87
N SER A 227 -0.51 19.63 -34.87
CA SER A 227 -1.21 19.93 -33.62
C SER A 227 -0.41 20.88 -32.73
N PHE A 228 -1.08 21.81 -32.07
CA PHE A 228 -0.49 22.65 -31.01
C PHE A 228 -0.35 21.83 -29.71
N PRO A 229 0.69 22.00 -28.87
CA PRO A 229 1.81 22.94 -28.99
C PRO A 229 2.98 22.37 -29.82
N GLY A 230 2.73 21.32 -30.60
CA GLY A 230 3.71 20.69 -31.49
C GLY A 230 4.32 19.42 -30.91
N VAL A 231 4.67 18.49 -31.81
CA VAL A 231 5.30 17.20 -31.51
C VAL A 231 6.50 17.33 -30.57
N LYS A 232 7.30 18.39 -30.71
CA LYS A 232 8.49 18.64 -29.88
C LYS A 232 8.16 18.69 -28.38
N ASN A 233 7.02 19.27 -28.00
CA ASN A 233 6.58 19.34 -26.61
C ASN A 233 6.06 18.00 -26.09
N LEU A 234 5.66 17.08 -26.98
CA LEU A 234 5.17 15.76 -26.60
C LEU A 234 6.30 14.73 -26.55
N LEU A 235 7.36 14.90 -27.35
CA LEU A 235 8.53 14.03 -27.32
C LEU A 235 9.23 14.02 -25.96
N THR A 236 9.11 15.09 -25.16
CA THR A 236 9.66 15.12 -23.80
C THR A 236 8.97 14.10 -22.89
N PHE A 237 7.76 13.64 -23.21
CA PHE A 237 7.05 12.62 -22.43
C PHE A 237 7.65 11.22 -22.58
N GLN A 238 8.44 10.99 -23.62
CA GLN A 238 9.10 9.70 -23.86
C GLN A 238 10.46 9.60 -23.14
N GLU A 239 10.99 10.72 -22.61
CA GLU A 239 12.30 10.72 -21.97
C GLU A 239 12.29 9.87 -20.70
N GLY A 240 12.95 8.71 -20.74
CA GLY A 240 13.20 7.88 -19.56
C GLY A 240 12.34 6.63 -19.40
N SER A 241 11.32 6.39 -20.24
CA SER A 241 10.51 5.15 -20.18
C SER A 241 10.60 4.32 -21.46
N PRO A 242 10.96 3.02 -21.37
CA PRO A 242 10.90 2.10 -22.51
C PRO A 242 9.47 1.66 -22.86
N ASN A 243 8.49 1.92 -21.99
CA ASN A 243 7.10 1.48 -22.15
C ASN A 243 6.23 2.45 -22.96
N ILE A 244 6.81 3.56 -23.44
CA ILE A 244 6.13 4.60 -24.21
C ILE A 244 6.46 4.48 -25.69
N GLU A 245 5.46 4.15 -26.49
CA GLU A 245 5.49 4.21 -27.95
C GLU A 245 4.98 5.58 -28.43
N PHE A 246 5.61 6.15 -29.45
CA PHE A 246 5.23 7.45 -30.00
C PHE A 246 4.97 7.36 -31.49
N VAL A 247 3.82 7.85 -31.93
CA VAL A 247 3.39 7.86 -33.33
C VAL A 247 2.99 9.26 -33.75
N THR A 248 3.60 9.75 -34.84
CA THR A 248 3.23 11.02 -35.47
C THR A 248 2.41 10.79 -36.74
N PHE A 249 1.22 11.39 -36.79
CA PHE A 249 0.34 11.42 -37.95
C PHE A 249 0.67 12.63 -38.81
N MET A 250 1.28 12.37 -39.97
CA MET A 250 1.98 13.40 -40.75
C MET A 250 1.06 14.41 -41.43
N ASN A 251 -0.21 14.06 -41.71
CA ASN A 251 -1.19 14.97 -42.30
C ASN A 251 -2.34 15.29 -41.34
N SER A 252 -2.07 15.26 -40.04
CA SER A 252 -3.05 15.52 -38.99
C SER A 252 -2.71 16.74 -38.15
N GLY A 253 -3.75 17.41 -37.67
CA GLY A 253 -3.71 18.42 -36.62
C GLY A 253 -4.18 17.83 -35.29
N HIS A 254 -5.15 18.49 -34.65
CA HIS A 254 -5.62 18.08 -33.33
C HIS A 254 -6.42 16.77 -33.33
N LEU A 255 -7.01 16.36 -34.46
CA LEU A 255 -7.93 15.22 -34.55
C LEU A 255 -7.43 14.09 -35.45
N PRO A 256 -6.27 13.46 -35.18
CA PRO A 256 -5.71 12.42 -36.04
C PRO A 256 -6.65 11.21 -36.20
N MET A 257 -7.45 10.91 -35.18
CA MET A 257 -8.45 9.84 -35.21
C MET A 257 -9.59 10.09 -36.22
N LEU A 258 -9.82 11.34 -36.61
CA LEU A 258 -10.84 11.71 -37.60
C LEU A 258 -10.25 12.12 -38.96
N GLU A 259 -9.02 12.63 -38.97
CA GLU A 259 -8.31 13.08 -40.18
C GLU A 259 -7.64 11.92 -40.91
N GLU A 260 -7.00 11.00 -40.17
CA GLU A 260 -6.29 9.82 -40.71
C GLU A 260 -6.91 8.50 -40.18
N LYS A 261 -8.26 8.43 -40.15
CA LYS A 261 -9.08 7.35 -39.55
C LYS A 261 -8.52 5.94 -39.73
N LYS A 262 -8.18 5.56 -40.97
CA LYS A 262 -7.70 4.21 -41.29
C LYS A 262 -6.34 3.93 -40.65
N ALA A 263 -5.40 4.88 -40.75
CA ALA A 263 -4.08 4.73 -40.16
C ALA A 263 -4.20 4.69 -38.63
N PHE A 264 -4.96 5.63 -38.07
CA PHE A 264 -5.20 5.73 -36.63
C PHE A 264 -5.76 4.43 -36.07
N LYS A 265 -6.86 3.94 -36.65
CA LYS A 265 -7.49 2.69 -36.24
C LYS A 265 -6.52 1.51 -36.31
N THR A 266 -5.79 1.37 -37.42
CA THR A 266 -4.85 0.25 -37.61
C THR A 266 -3.75 0.25 -36.54
N ILE A 267 -3.17 1.42 -36.26
CA ILE A 267 -2.07 1.57 -35.29
C ILE A 267 -2.56 1.31 -33.87
N VAL A 268 -3.69 1.89 -33.49
CA VAL A 268 -4.26 1.72 -32.15
C VAL A 268 -4.74 0.29 -31.94
N GLU A 269 -5.36 -0.34 -32.94
CA GLU A 269 -5.78 -1.74 -32.84
C GLU A 269 -4.61 -2.69 -32.64
N ASP A 270 -3.52 -2.52 -33.40
CA ASP A 270 -2.28 -3.30 -33.22
C ASP A 270 -1.70 -3.14 -31.81
N PHE A 271 -1.59 -1.91 -31.32
CA PHE A 271 -1.06 -1.62 -30.00
C PHE A 271 -1.89 -2.27 -28.89
N LEU A 272 -3.20 -2.08 -28.93
CA LEU A 272 -4.13 -2.64 -27.96
C LEU A 272 -4.09 -4.18 -27.98
N GLN A 273 -4.03 -4.80 -29.17
CA GLN A 273 -3.90 -6.25 -29.29
C GLN A 273 -2.59 -6.77 -28.66
N ARG A 274 -1.47 -6.09 -28.89
CA ARG A 274 -0.19 -6.45 -28.24
C ARG A 274 -0.25 -6.32 -26.72
N ALA A 275 -0.97 -5.34 -26.20
CA ALA A 275 -1.18 -5.19 -24.77
C ALA A 275 -2.05 -6.32 -24.18
N GLU A 276 -3.13 -6.70 -24.85
CA GLU A 276 -3.99 -7.84 -24.49
C GLU A 276 -3.20 -9.17 -24.49
N GLU A 277 -2.34 -9.39 -25.49
CA GLU A 277 -1.47 -10.57 -25.59
C GLU A 277 -0.45 -10.63 -24.44
N ASN A 278 0.19 -9.50 -24.12
CA ASN A 278 1.13 -9.40 -22.99
C ASN A 278 0.43 -9.68 -21.65
N PHE A 279 -0.77 -9.14 -21.45
CA PHE A 279 -1.56 -9.39 -20.25
C PHE A 279 -2.02 -10.84 -20.15
N SER A 280 -2.42 -11.46 -21.26
CA SER A 280 -2.80 -12.88 -21.30
C SER A 280 -1.62 -13.82 -20.99
N HIS A 281 -0.40 -13.44 -21.38
CA HIS A 281 0.82 -14.15 -21.01
C HIS A 281 1.22 -13.93 -19.55
N GLN A 282 0.94 -12.75 -18.98
CA GLN A 282 1.02 -12.51 -17.53
C GLN A 282 -0.08 -13.29 -16.78
N GLY A 283 -1.26 -13.54 -17.34
CA GLY A 283 -2.29 -14.38 -16.72
C GLY A 283 -1.93 -15.88 -16.60
N GLN A 284 -0.88 -16.35 -17.27
CA GLN A 284 -0.31 -17.70 -17.09
C GLN A 284 0.98 -17.73 -16.24
N GLN A 285 1.50 -16.57 -15.87
CA GLN A 285 2.45 -16.40 -14.78
C GLN A 285 1.69 -15.72 -13.65
N GLU A 286 1.09 -16.49 -12.72
CA GLU A 286 0.61 -15.93 -11.45
C GLU A 286 1.57 -14.83 -11.00
N MET A 287 1.11 -13.57 -11.05
CA MET A 287 1.84 -12.46 -10.48
C MET A 287 1.86 -12.72 -8.98
N ASN A 288 2.90 -13.41 -8.52
CA ASN A 288 3.39 -13.25 -7.17
C ASN A 288 3.81 -11.78 -7.05
N LEU A 289 2.86 -10.97 -6.60
CA LEU A 289 3.04 -9.60 -6.13
C LEU A 289 3.44 -9.58 -4.64
N ASP A 290 4.08 -10.66 -4.19
CA ASP A 290 4.87 -10.67 -2.95
C ASP A 290 6.31 -10.32 -3.33
N ASP A 291 6.62 -9.02 -3.44
CA ASP A 291 7.85 -8.51 -2.84
C ASP A 291 7.82 -6.98 -2.75
N MET A 292 8.61 -6.45 -1.82
CA MET A 292 8.97 -5.04 -1.59
C MET A 292 8.26 -4.32 -0.42
N SER A 293 8.35 -4.88 0.78
CA SER A 293 9.20 -4.34 1.87
C SER A 293 9.00 -5.11 3.18
N GLU A 294 9.38 -6.39 3.22
CA GLU A 294 9.36 -7.16 4.47
C GLU A 294 10.72 -7.10 5.16
N VAL A 295 10.76 -6.35 6.27
CA VAL A 295 11.75 -6.61 7.32
C VAL A 295 11.36 -7.94 7.97
N PRO A 296 12.25 -8.96 8.04
CA PRO A 296 11.89 -10.26 8.59
C PRO A 296 11.54 -10.17 10.09
N GLY A 297 10.25 -10.18 10.40
CA GLY A 297 9.73 -10.10 11.78
C GLY A 297 8.45 -9.26 11.94
N ASP A 298 8.13 -8.40 10.97
CA ASP A 298 6.95 -7.53 11.02
C ASP A 298 5.74 -8.24 10.37
N MET A 299 4.64 -8.36 11.10
CA MET A 299 3.39 -8.88 10.54
C MET A 299 2.67 -7.76 9.80
N VAL A 300 2.68 -7.81 8.47
CA VAL A 300 2.07 -6.77 7.64
C VAL A 300 0.77 -7.28 7.04
N PHE A 301 -0.31 -6.53 7.23
CA PHE A 301 -1.64 -6.86 6.73
C PHE A 301 -2.09 -5.86 5.67
N GLY A 302 -2.63 -6.40 4.58
CA GLY A 302 -3.08 -5.65 3.42
C GLY A 302 -4.59 -5.39 3.40
N TRP A 303 -5.07 -4.98 2.24
CA TRP A 303 -6.48 -4.68 2.01
C TRP A 303 -7.38 -5.93 2.14
N GLU A 304 -6.91 -7.02 1.56
CA GLU A 304 -7.50 -8.35 1.55
C GLU A 304 -7.63 -8.98 2.94
N ASP A 305 -6.93 -8.44 3.94
CA ASP A 305 -6.97 -8.91 5.32
C ASP A 305 -7.99 -8.19 6.18
N LEU A 306 -8.59 -7.11 5.66
CA LEU A 306 -9.71 -6.45 6.29
C LEU A 306 -10.93 -7.39 6.32
N GLU A 307 -11.75 -7.25 7.36
CA GLU A 307 -12.94 -8.08 7.64
C GLU A 307 -12.67 -9.55 7.99
N LYS A 308 -11.41 -10.01 7.94
CA LYS A 308 -10.99 -11.30 8.47
C LYS A 308 -10.67 -11.22 9.97
N VAL A 309 -10.68 -12.38 10.62
CA VAL A 309 -10.21 -12.55 12.01
C VAL A 309 -8.82 -13.15 11.98
N HIS A 310 -7.87 -12.46 12.60
CA HIS A 310 -6.46 -12.87 12.65
C HIS A 310 -6.08 -13.34 14.05
N GLU A 311 -5.32 -14.43 14.13
CA GLU A 311 -4.81 -14.96 15.39
C GLU A 311 -3.42 -14.35 15.67
N LEU A 312 -3.30 -13.58 16.75
CA LEU A 312 -2.06 -12.92 17.16
C LEU A 312 -1.71 -13.25 18.61
N HIS A 313 -0.48 -13.00 19.02
CA HIS A 313 -0.01 -13.16 20.39
C HIS A 313 0.25 -11.82 21.05
N VAL A 314 0.29 -11.82 22.38
CA VAL A 314 0.75 -10.63 23.12
C VAL A 314 2.21 -10.32 22.79
N GLY A 315 2.52 -9.04 22.59
CA GLY A 315 3.87 -8.56 22.30
C GLY A 315 4.19 -8.56 20.81
N ASP A 316 3.28 -9.06 19.99
CA ASP A 316 3.37 -9.00 18.54
C ASP A 316 3.19 -7.56 18.06
N ASP A 317 4.12 -7.14 17.20
CA ASP A 317 4.03 -5.91 16.42
C ASP A 317 3.52 -6.25 15.03
N PHE A 318 2.55 -5.46 14.56
CA PHE A 318 1.98 -5.63 13.24
C PHE A 318 1.64 -4.29 12.61
N SER A 319 1.77 -4.22 11.29
CA SER A 319 1.46 -3.04 10.50
C SER A 319 0.26 -3.32 9.61
N VAL A 320 -0.72 -2.43 9.61
CA VAL A 320 -1.79 -2.45 8.60
C VAL A 320 -1.45 -1.41 7.55
N LYS A 321 -1.25 -1.83 6.30
CA LYS A 321 -0.91 -0.94 5.18
C LYS A 321 -2.10 -0.82 4.25
N LEU A 322 -2.76 0.33 4.29
CA LEU A 322 -3.97 0.58 3.49
C LEU A 322 -3.65 1.48 2.30
N PRO A 323 -4.06 1.08 1.07
CA PRO A 323 -3.88 1.92 -0.12
C PRO A 323 -4.48 3.31 0.10
N SER A 324 -3.69 4.33 -0.15
CA SER A 324 -4.04 5.72 0.14
C SER A 324 -3.42 6.68 -0.86
N ASN A 325 -4.06 7.82 -1.06
CA ASN A 325 -3.56 8.86 -1.95
C ASN A 325 -3.71 10.23 -1.28
N ARG A 326 -2.76 10.52 -0.38
CA ARG A 326 -2.73 11.81 0.33
C ARG A 326 -2.60 13.00 -0.63
N GLY A 327 -2.02 12.82 -1.81
CA GLY A 327 -1.95 13.84 -2.86
C GLY A 327 -3.33 14.24 -3.43
N ALA A 328 -4.31 13.32 -3.40
CA ALA A 328 -5.70 13.57 -3.77
C ALA A 328 -6.59 13.98 -2.58
N GLY A 329 -6.02 14.13 -1.39
CA GLY A 329 -6.75 14.53 -0.17
C GLY A 329 -7.50 13.41 0.54
N TYR A 330 -7.33 12.14 0.11
CA TYR A 330 -7.99 10.97 0.69
C TYR A 330 -7.02 10.10 1.45
N PHE A 331 -7.41 9.71 2.66
CA PHE A 331 -6.57 8.91 3.53
C PHE A 331 -7.38 8.14 4.56
N TRP A 332 -6.72 7.15 5.16
CA TRP A 332 -7.29 6.34 6.22
C TRP A 332 -7.04 6.98 7.58
N LYS A 333 -7.99 6.79 8.49
CA LYS A 333 -7.88 7.16 9.90
C LYS A 333 -8.38 6.01 10.76
N VAL A 334 -7.77 5.82 11.92
CA VAL A 334 -8.34 4.97 12.96
C VAL A 334 -9.55 5.69 13.54
N LYS A 335 -10.73 5.09 13.37
CA LYS A 335 -12.00 5.62 13.88
C LYS A 335 -12.26 5.16 15.31
N SER A 336 -11.98 3.90 15.61
CA SER A 336 -12.05 3.35 16.95
C SER A 336 -11.09 2.17 17.13
N LEU A 337 -10.63 1.99 18.36
CA LEU A 337 -9.58 1.05 18.77
C LEU A 337 -9.88 0.64 20.22
N ASP A 338 -9.72 -0.65 20.54
CA ASP A 338 -9.73 -1.12 21.93
C ASP A 338 -8.31 -1.08 22.52
N GLU A 339 -8.03 0.03 23.21
CA GLU A 339 -6.73 0.36 23.80
C GLU A 339 -6.25 -0.61 24.90
N ASN A 340 -7.13 -1.49 25.38
CA ASN A 340 -6.76 -2.51 26.38
C ASN A 340 -6.06 -3.71 25.76
N SER A 341 -6.30 -3.95 24.47
CA SER A 341 -5.82 -5.13 23.74
C SER A 341 -4.83 -4.75 22.64
N ILE A 342 -4.96 -3.56 22.04
CA ILE A 342 -4.14 -3.10 20.92
C ILE A 342 -3.71 -1.66 21.19
N ARG A 343 -2.46 -1.33 20.91
CA ARG A 343 -1.96 0.05 20.96
C ARG A 343 -1.30 0.44 19.67
N LEU A 344 -1.52 1.69 19.27
CA LEU A 344 -0.77 2.32 18.21
C LEU A 344 0.63 2.67 18.75
N ILE A 345 1.68 2.20 18.07
CA ILE A 345 3.08 2.38 18.51
C ILE A 345 3.84 3.47 17.75
N SER A 346 3.30 3.92 16.63
CA SER A 346 3.83 5.04 15.83
C SER A 346 2.69 5.98 15.40
N ASP A 347 3.00 7.26 15.17
CA ASP A 347 2.06 8.14 14.51
C ASP A 347 1.80 7.61 13.08
N PRO A 348 0.53 7.51 12.62
CA PRO A 348 0.24 6.93 11.32
C PRO A 348 0.92 7.75 10.23
N TYR A 349 1.79 7.10 9.47
CA TYR A 349 2.58 7.75 8.44
C TYR A 349 2.18 7.25 7.06
N TYR A 350 2.63 7.98 6.06
CA TYR A 350 2.36 7.66 4.67
C TYR A 350 3.65 7.15 4.03
N GLU A 351 3.62 5.92 3.54
CA GLU A 351 4.72 5.32 2.81
C GLU A 351 4.47 5.56 1.31
N GLU A 352 5.26 6.46 0.73
CA GLU A 352 5.33 6.64 -0.73
C GLU A 352 6.12 5.49 -1.33
N LEU A 353 5.50 4.77 -2.26
CA LEU A 353 6.20 3.73 -3.00
C LEU A 353 7.17 4.44 -3.96
N LYS A 354 8.47 4.21 -3.74
CA LYS A 354 9.57 4.93 -4.45
C LYS A 354 9.54 4.78 -5.98
N GLU A 355 8.71 3.90 -6.51
CA GLU A 355 8.66 3.54 -7.94
C GLU A 355 7.22 3.50 -8.52
N SER A 356 6.19 3.97 -7.79
CA SER A 356 4.81 4.05 -8.30
C SER A 356 4.02 5.18 -7.63
N GLY A 357 3.30 6.00 -8.39
CA GLY A 357 2.46 7.08 -7.86
C GLY A 357 1.36 6.56 -6.93
N GLY A 358 1.23 7.19 -5.76
CA GLY A 358 0.38 6.69 -4.66
C GLY A 358 1.21 6.03 -3.56
N GLY A 359 0.55 5.72 -2.45
CA GLY A 359 1.25 5.21 -1.27
C GLY A 359 0.30 4.45 -0.37
N ARG A 360 0.78 4.11 0.82
CA ARG A 360 -0.01 3.40 1.81
C ARG A 360 -0.03 4.22 3.08
N ASP A 361 -1.21 4.41 3.66
CA ASP A 361 -1.28 4.82 5.06
C ASP A 361 -0.88 3.59 5.88
N VAL A 362 0.20 3.74 6.64
CA VAL A 362 0.76 2.70 7.48
C VAL A 362 0.37 2.98 8.92
N PHE A 363 -0.21 1.96 9.55
CA PHE A 363 -0.60 1.99 10.95
C PHE A 363 0.14 0.87 11.68
N ASP A 364 1.06 1.23 12.57
CA ASP A 364 1.78 0.24 13.36
C ASP A 364 1.11 0.06 14.71
N PHE A 365 0.83 -1.19 15.02
CA PHE A 365 0.16 -1.60 16.24
C PHE A 365 0.99 -2.63 16.99
N ARG A 366 0.78 -2.65 18.30
CA ARG A 366 1.26 -3.69 19.20
C ARG A 366 0.10 -4.33 19.93
N VAL A 367 0.12 -5.65 20.00
CA VAL A 367 -0.82 -6.41 20.82
C VAL A 367 -0.39 -6.34 22.29
N VAL A 368 -1.21 -5.69 23.12
CA VAL A 368 -0.94 -5.46 24.56
C VAL A 368 -1.97 -6.15 25.47
N GLY A 369 -2.90 -6.92 24.94
CA GLY A 369 -3.87 -7.64 25.75
C GLY A 369 -4.47 -8.85 25.04
N SER A 370 -4.90 -9.81 25.85
CA SER A 370 -5.51 -11.05 25.39
C SER A 370 -7.02 -10.93 25.21
N GLY A 371 -7.61 -11.64 24.25
CA GLY A 371 -9.05 -11.66 23.99
C GLY A 371 -9.38 -11.28 22.54
N LYS A 372 -10.67 -11.11 22.27
CA LYS A 372 -11.16 -10.63 20.97
C LYS A 372 -11.18 -9.12 20.95
N SER A 373 -10.58 -8.54 19.91
CA SER A 373 -10.49 -7.09 19.75
C SER A 373 -10.66 -6.72 18.27
N SER A 374 -11.00 -5.46 18.00
CA SER A 374 -11.18 -4.97 16.63
C SER A 374 -10.76 -3.51 16.50
N ILE A 375 -10.19 -3.17 15.35
CA ILE A 375 -9.85 -1.81 14.94
C ILE A 375 -10.81 -1.41 13.83
N GLU A 376 -11.44 -0.24 13.94
CA GLU A 376 -12.20 0.35 12.84
C GLU A 376 -11.37 1.42 12.14
N PHE A 377 -11.23 1.29 10.83
CA PHE A 377 -10.65 2.29 9.95
C PHE A 377 -11.75 3.01 9.18
N SER A 378 -11.56 4.31 8.99
CA SER A 378 -12.40 5.14 8.12
C SER A 378 -11.57 5.76 7.02
N PHE A 379 -12.05 5.66 5.79
CA PHE A 379 -11.48 6.31 4.62
C PHE A 379 -12.29 7.55 4.28
N GLY A 380 -11.61 8.65 3.98
CA GLY A 380 -12.24 9.90 3.58
C GLY A 380 -11.26 11.05 3.51
N SER A 381 -11.77 12.24 3.22
CA SER A 381 -10.98 13.47 3.16
C SER A 381 -11.00 14.26 4.48
N LEU A 382 -10.21 15.34 4.56
CA LEU A 382 -10.21 16.25 5.71
C LEU A 382 -11.48 17.11 5.83
N TRP A 383 -12.26 17.25 4.76
CA TRP A 383 -13.38 18.18 4.63
C TRP A 383 -14.75 17.51 4.57
N GLU A 384 -14.81 16.18 4.63
CA GLU A 384 -16.06 15.43 4.74
C GLU A 384 -16.42 15.15 6.21
N GLU A 385 -17.64 15.49 6.62
CA GLU A 385 -18.15 15.19 7.97
C GLU A 385 -18.48 13.69 8.16
N THR A 386 -18.70 12.96 7.06
CA THR A 386 -19.02 11.53 7.04
C THR A 386 -17.99 10.76 6.23
N SER A 387 -17.42 9.69 6.80
CA SER A 387 -16.46 8.81 6.13
C SER A 387 -17.05 8.17 4.88
N ILE A 388 -16.33 8.21 3.76
CA ILE A 388 -16.68 7.56 2.48
C ILE A 388 -16.83 6.06 2.67
N ARG A 389 -15.96 5.47 3.48
CA ARG A 389 -15.98 4.03 3.77
C ARG A 389 -15.47 3.77 5.18
N THR A 390 -15.97 2.69 5.78
CA THR A 390 -15.40 2.12 7.01
C THR A 390 -15.11 0.66 6.81
N SER A 391 -13.99 0.19 7.34
CA SER A 391 -13.58 -1.21 7.32
C SER A 391 -13.03 -1.60 8.69
N SER A 392 -13.19 -2.87 9.07
CA SER A 392 -12.73 -3.38 10.38
C SER A 392 -11.61 -4.40 10.21
N PHE A 393 -10.69 -4.40 11.17
CA PHE A 393 -9.65 -5.41 11.31
C PHE A 393 -9.87 -6.11 12.65
N SER A 394 -10.11 -7.42 12.64
CA SER A 394 -10.46 -8.17 13.84
C SER A 394 -9.31 -9.07 14.24
N ILE A 395 -8.96 -9.09 15.52
CA ILE A 395 -7.95 -9.98 16.08
C ILE A 395 -8.52 -10.84 17.20
N ASN A 396 -7.96 -12.03 17.32
CA ASN A 396 -8.14 -12.91 18.46
C ASN A 396 -6.77 -13.22 19.05
N VAL A 397 -6.63 -12.99 20.35
CA VAL A 397 -5.37 -13.18 21.06
C VAL A 397 -5.56 -14.22 22.14
N GLU A 398 -4.90 -15.35 22.00
CA GLU A 398 -4.92 -16.39 23.02
C GLU A 398 -4.33 -15.84 24.33
N LYS A 399 -4.95 -16.19 25.47
CA LYS A 399 -4.37 -15.88 26.78
C LYS A 399 -3.14 -16.77 26.98
N PRO A 400 -1.92 -16.22 27.04
CA PRO A 400 -0.77 -17.05 27.34
C PRO A 400 -0.88 -17.58 28.77
N ASN A 401 -0.77 -18.89 28.94
CA ASN A 401 -0.79 -19.53 30.24
C ASN A 401 0.63 -19.51 30.84
N ILE A 402 1.08 -18.32 31.27
CA ILE A 402 2.41 -18.10 31.83
C ILE A 402 2.30 -18.09 33.36
N ASP A 403 3.19 -18.82 34.03
CA ASP A 403 3.30 -18.80 35.49
C ASP A 403 3.79 -17.42 35.96
N PRO A 404 3.18 -16.83 37.00
CA PRO A 404 3.51 -15.48 37.42
C PRO A 404 4.92 -15.38 38.00
N ILE A 405 5.60 -14.29 37.70
CA ILE A 405 6.83 -13.89 38.38
C ILE A 405 6.45 -13.43 39.78
N ILE A 406 6.90 -14.18 40.78
CA ILE A 406 6.64 -13.89 42.19
C ILE A 406 7.71 -12.92 42.70
N ILE A 407 7.27 -11.78 43.20
CA ILE A 407 8.08 -10.77 43.89
C ILE A 407 7.69 -10.79 45.36
N ASP A 408 8.65 -10.98 46.26
CA ASP A 408 8.37 -11.00 47.69
C ASP A 408 9.22 -9.99 48.46
N SER A 409 9.04 -9.96 49.79
CA SER A 409 9.75 -9.04 50.68
C SER A 409 11.29 -9.12 50.64
N SER A 410 11.88 -10.14 50.02
CA SER A 410 13.32 -10.29 49.81
C SER A 410 13.85 -9.57 48.56
N ASP A 411 12.96 -9.09 47.70
CA ASP A 411 13.29 -8.40 46.44
C ASP A 411 13.35 -6.86 46.57
N VAL A 412 13.36 -6.36 47.81
CA VAL A 412 13.46 -4.92 48.10
C VAL A 412 14.73 -4.34 47.45
N GLY A 413 14.55 -3.30 46.66
CA GLY A 413 15.59 -2.55 45.98
C GLY A 413 16.13 -3.22 44.71
N LYS A 414 15.62 -4.40 44.33
CA LYS A 414 16.08 -5.10 43.12
C LYS A 414 15.49 -4.49 41.85
N THR A 415 16.22 -4.70 40.76
CA THR A 415 15.74 -4.48 39.39
C THR A 415 15.35 -5.84 38.82
N ILE A 416 14.11 -5.97 38.38
CA ILE A 416 13.51 -7.21 37.87
C ILE A 416 13.14 -6.95 36.41
N VAL A 417 13.67 -7.77 35.51
CA VAL A 417 13.40 -7.67 34.07
C VAL A 417 12.25 -8.59 33.72
N VAL A 418 11.25 -8.08 33.02
CA VAL A 418 10.03 -8.80 32.62
C VAL A 418 9.71 -8.51 31.15
N GLY A 419 9.01 -9.43 30.50
CA GLY A 419 8.41 -9.25 29.18
C GLY A 419 7.06 -8.52 29.20
N LEU A 420 6.52 -8.20 28.03
CA LEU A 420 5.16 -7.65 27.88
C LEU A 420 4.09 -8.69 28.27
N ASN A 421 3.08 -8.24 29.02
CA ASN A 421 2.08 -9.03 29.76
C ASN A 421 2.57 -10.30 30.47
N GLU A 422 3.84 -10.35 30.89
CA GLU A 422 4.22 -11.35 31.88
C GLU A 422 3.50 -11.04 33.20
N PRO A 423 2.73 -11.98 33.75
CA PRO A 423 2.01 -11.76 34.98
C PRO A 423 2.99 -11.66 36.15
N ILE A 424 2.86 -10.61 36.94
CA ILE A 424 3.68 -10.36 38.13
C ILE A 424 2.80 -10.44 39.36
N GLU A 425 3.20 -11.25 40.33
CA GLU A 425 2.55 -11.35 41.64
C GLU A 425 3.46 -10.81 42.72
N VAL A 426 3.08 -9.67 43.31
CA VAL A 426 3.80 -9.10 44.46
C VAL A 426 3.14 -9.58 45.75
N ILE A 427 3.84 -10.42 46.50
CA ILE A 427 3.35 -11.03 47.74
C ILE A 427 4.06 -10.37 48.93
N LEU A 428 3.31 -9.61 49.72
CA LEU A 428 3.83 -8.92 50.89
C LEU A 428 3.18 -9.46 52.17
N ASP A 429 4.03 -10.01 53.04
CA ASP A 429 3.62 -10.56 54.33
C ASP A 429 3.40 -9.45 55.39
N SER A 430 2.39 -9.65 56.23
CA SER A 430 2.14 -8.87 57.44
C SER A 430 1.73 -9.75 58.63
N PRO A 431 1.93 -9.30 59.89
CA PRO A 431 1.49 -10.03 61.07
C PRO A 431 -0.04 -10.07 61.20
N ILE A 432 -0.60 -11.17 61.71
CA ILE A 432 -2.06 -11.43 61.82
C ILE A 432 -2.85 -10.41 62.68
N ASP A 433 -2.19 -9.56 63.46
CA ASP A 433 -2.86 -8.76 64.50
C ASP A 433 -2.49 -7.26 64.49
N SER A 434 -1.97 -6.75 63.36
CA SER A 434 -1.51 -5.34 63.27
C SER A 434 -2.63 -4.34 62.97
N GLY A 435 -3.71 -4.75 62.30
CA GLY A 435 -4.71 -3.83 61.74
C GLY A 435 -4.20 -2.94 60.59
N LEU A 436 -2.95 -3.12 60.16
CA LEU A 436 -2.29 -2.36 59.09
C LEU A 436 -2.29 -3.16 57.79
N ARG A 437 -2.22 -2.46 56.64
CA ARG A 437 -2.21 -3.07 55.31
C ARG A 437 -1.15 -2.44 54.43
N TRP A 438 -0.63 -3.22 53.49
CA TRP A 438 0.16 -2.72 52.39
C TRP A 438 -0.73 -1.96 51.41
N ARG A 439 -0.25 -0.82 50.92
CA ARG A 439 -0.89 -0.02 49.88
C ARG A 439 0.12 0.36 48.80
N ILE A 440 -0.32 0.44 47.56
CA ILE A 440 0.48 0.97 46.46
C ILE A 440 0.63 2.49 46.71
N SER A 441 1.84 2.93 47.01
CA SER A 441 2.15 4.35 47.25
C SER A 441 2.71 5.04 46.00
N ALA A 442 3.34 4.28 45.10
CA ALA A 442 3.75 4.76 43.79
C ALA A 442 3.81 3.59 42.79
N THR A 443 3.36 3.85 41.57
CA THR A 443 3.54 2.99 40.40
C THR A 443 3.80 3.88 39.18
N THR A 444 4.26 3.30 38.07
CA THR A 444 4.37 3.97 36.77
C THR A 444 3.28 3.39 35.85
N PRO A 445 2.05 3.96 35.82
CA PRO A 445 0.92 3.40 35.08
C PRO A 445 1.15 3.30 33.56
N GLU A 446 2.06 4.12 33.05
CA GLU A 446 2.46 4.12 31.64
C GLU A 446 3.22 2.85 31.25
N VAL A 447 3.83 2.14 32.21
CA VAL A 447 4.69 0.96 31.98
C VAL A 447 4.09 -0.30 32.61
N LEU A 448 3.43 -0.20 33.77
CA LEU A 448 2.78 -1.32 34.47
C LEU A 448 1.31 -1.02 34.74
N ARG A 449 0.41 -1.98 34.50
CA ARG A 449 -0.99 -1.90 34.96
C ARG A 449 -1.32 -2.98 36.00
N GLN A 450 -2.34 -2.71 36.80
CA GLN A 450 -2.93 -3.69 37.73
C GLN A 450 -4.23 -4.24 37.12
N PRO A 451 -4.25 -5.49 36.62
CA PRO A 451 -5.41 -6.03 35.91
C PRO A 451 -6.58 -6.44 36.81
N ARG A 452 -6.34 -6.65 38.11
CA ARG A 452 -7.38 -7.09 39.08
C ARG A 452 -7.10 -6.61 40.50
N GLU A 453 -8.13 -6.64 41.35
CA GLU A 453 -8.03 -6.31 42.78
C GLU A 453 -7.06 -7.25 43.52
N ASN A 454 -6.43 -6.74 44.58
CA ASN A 454 -5.49 -7.50 45.38
C ASN A 454 -6.20 -8.52 46.28
N GLU A 455 -5.57 -9.67 46.48
CA GLU A 455 -6.09 -10.74 47.34
C GLU A 455 -5.39 -10.75 48.71
N VAL A 456 -6.09 -11.23 49.72
CA VAL A 456 -5.55 -11.40 51.07
C VAL A 456 -5.74 -12.85 51.51
N LYS A 457 -4.63 -13.57 51.71
CA LYS A 457 -4.63 -14.95 52.21
C LYS A 457 -4.08 -14.98 53.63
N ILE A 458 -4.83 -15.60 54.54
CA ILE A 458 -4.42 -15.78 55.94
C ILE A 458 -3.84 -17.19 56.07
N THR A 459 -2.58 -17.27 56.49
CA THR A 459 -1.94 -18.56 56.78
C THR A 459 -2.07 -18.86 58.27
N GLU A 460 -2.76 -19.96 58.61
CA GLU A 460 -3.01 -20.35 60.00
C GLU A 460 -1.69 -20.63 60.75
N PRO A 461 -1.57 -20.23 62.03
CA PRO A 461 -0.38 -20.45 62.82
C PRO A 461 -0.14 -21.96 63.04
N SER A 462 1.09 -22.41 62.79
CA SER A 462 1.55 -23.77 63.10
C SER A 462 2.37 -23.74 64.40
N PRO A 463 2.59 -24.89 65.07
CA PRO A 463 3.43 -24.94 66.28
C PRO A 463 4.88 -24.45 66.08
N TYR A 464 5.33 -24.26 64.84
CA TYR A 464 6.67 -23.79 64.50
C TYR A 464 6.70 -22.42 63.80
N SER A 465 5.55 -21.78 63.54
CA SER A 465 5.50 -20.50 62.80
C SER A 465 4.31 -19.64 63.23
N ALA A 466 4.59 -18.38 63.59
CA ALA A 466 3.55 -17.37 63.77
C ALA A 466 2.79 -17.19 62.44
N GLY A 467 1.45 -17.19 62.50
CA GLY A 467 0.64 -17.04 61.30
C GLY A 467 0.85 -15.66 60.67
N LYS A 468 0.70 -15.59 59.35
CA LYS A 468 0.93 -14.40 58.54
C LYS A 468 -0.28 -14.09 57.66
N VAL A 469 -0.46 -12.81 57.36
CA VAL A 469 -1.39 -12.32 56.35
C VAL A 469 -0.55 -11.99 55.11
N ALA A 470 -0.73 -12.74 54.03
CA ALA A 470 -0.10 -12.45 52.75
C ALA A 470 -1.06 -11.61 51.91
N GLN A 471 -0.62 -10.44 51.45
CA GLN A 471 -1.35 -9.62 50.49
C GLN A 471 -0.70 -9.76 49.12
N THR A 472 -1.46 -10.24 48.14
CA THR A 472 -0.99 -10.47 46.77
C THR A 472 -1.55 -9.39 45.85
N PHE A 473 -0.66 -8.65 45.19
CA PHE A 473 -0.98 -7.65 44.19
C PHE A 473 -0.57 -8.16 42.81
N TYR A 474 -1.39 -7.86 41.80
CA TYR A 474 -1.20 -8.37 40.44
C TYR A 474 -0.80 -7.23 39.51
N PHE A 475 0.27 -7.43 38.73
CA PHE A 475 0.71 -6.46 37.73
C PHE A 475 1.04 -7.16 36.42
N GLU A 476 1.06 -6.39 35.34
CA GLU A 476 1.56 -6.83 34.04
C GLU A 476 2.21 -5.66 33.29
N GLY A 477 3.25 -5.97 32.52
CA GLY A 477 4.01 -5.01 31.70
C GLY A 477 3.23 -4.59 30.46
N MET A 478 2.98 -3.29 30.33
CA MET A 478 2.16 -2.70 29.24
C MET A 478 2.97 -2.03 28.14
N ASN A 479 4.08 -1.40 28.49
CA ASN A 479 4.99 -0.71 27.57
C ASN A 479 6.43 -0.97 28.00
N TYR A 480 7.37 -0.88 27.06
CA TYR A 480 8.79 -0.95 27.39
C TYR A 480 9.23 0.24 28.23
N GLY A 481 10.19 0.00 29.11
CA GLY A 481 10.75 1.03 29.97
C GLY A 481 10.81 0.60 31.43
N GLN A 482 11.11 1.56 32.29
CA GLN A 482 11.35 1.32 33.70
C GLN A 482 10.16 1.81 34.53
N ALA A 483 9.55 0.90 35.26
CA ALA A 483 8.51 1.21 36.24
C ALA A 483 9.06 1.14 37.66
N ARG A 484 8.70 2.12 38.48
CA ARG A 484 9.00 2.11 39.91
C ARG A 484 7.77 1.63 40.67
N LEU A 485 7.89 0.54 41.40
CA LEU A 485 6.80 -0.02 42.19
C LEU A 485 7.11 0.15 43.67
N ARG A 486 6.28 0.90 44.38
CA ARG A 486 6.46 1.17 45.82
C ARG A 486 5.19 0.87 46.60
N PHE A 487 5.36 0.14 47.70
CA PHE A 487 4.31 -0.11 48.67
C PHE A 487 4.69 0.42 50.04
N ASP A 488 3.72 1.03 50.70
CA ASP A 488 3.86 1.49 52.07
C ASP A 488 2.96 0.64 52.98
N TYR A 489 3.50 0.18 54.10
CA TYR A 489 2.79 -0.57 55.13
C TYR A 489 2.45 0.36 56.29
N GLY A 490 1.15 0.59 56.53
CA GLY A 490 0.74 1.53 57.56
C GLY A 490 -0.77 1.64 57.72
N SER A 491 -1.19 2.63 58.52
CA SER A 491 -2.60 2.88 58.82
C SER A 491 -3.28 3.60 57.66
N LEU A 492 -4.62 3.48 57.57
CA LEU A 492 -5.44 4.08 56.51
C LEU A 492 -5.44 5.63 56.48
N TRP A 493 -4.84 6.29 57.47
CA TRP A 493 -4.80 7.76 57.57
C TRP A 493 -3.54 8.32 56.88
N GLU A 494 -3.70 9.36 56.05
CA GLU A 494 -2.68 9.84 55.10
C GLU A 494 -1.43 10.49 55.76
N ASP A 495 -1.47 10.86 57.04
CA ASP A 495 -0.43 11.69 57.69
C ASP A 495 0.54 10.94 58.66
N VAL A 496 0.52 9.61 58.71
CA VAL A 496 1.47 8.83 59.54
C VAL A 496 2.53 8.19 58.66
N ALA A 497 3.81 8.37 59.01
CA ALA A 497 4.93 7.74 58.32
C ALA A 497 4.77 6.21 58.30
N PRO A 498 5.02 5.54 57.17
CA PRO A 498 4.82 4.10 57.05
C PRO A 498 5.77 3.33 57.97
N GLU A 499 5.30 2.22 58.54
CA GLU A 499 6.12 1.35 59.39
C GLU A 499 7.16 0.58 58.57
N LYS A 500 6.80 0.22 57.34
CA LYS A 500 7.69 -0.43 56.37
C LYS A 500 7.39 0.08 54.97
N THR A 501 8.41 0.11 54.13
CA THR A 501 8.28 0.40 52.71
C THR A 501 8.94 -0.72 51.92
N PHE A 502 8.26 -1.17 50.87
CA PHE A 502 8.81 -2.05 49.85
C PHE A 502 8.97 -1.23 48.57
N GLU A 503 10.09 -1.39 47.90
CA GLU A 503 10.35 -0.74 46.62
C GLU A 503 11.07 -1.70 45.70
N ALA A 504 10.62 -1.80 44.45
CA ALA A 504 11.29 -2.55 43.40
C ALA A 504 11.25 -1.76 42.09
N THR A 505 12.25 -2.00 41.24
CA THR A 505 12.28 -1.48 39.88
C THR A 505 11.93 -2.61 38.93
N ILE A 506 10.93 -2.41 38.08
CA ILE A 506 10.58 -3.35 37.02
C ILE A 506 11.05 -2.76 35.69
N VAL A 507 11.83 -3.50 34.93
CA VAL A 507 12.24 -3.13 33.56
C VAL A 507 11.48 -4.03 32.61
N VAL A 508 10.52 -3.45 31.89
CA VAL A 508 9.85 -4.14 30.79
C VAL A 508 10.77 -4.02 29.58
N ALA A 509 11.46 -5.11 29.25
CA ALA A 509 12.52 -5.09 28.23
C ALA A 509 11.99 -5.41 26.83
N GLU A 510 12.56 -4.74 25.83
CA GLU A 510 12.34 -5.03 24.42
C GLU A 510 13.06 -6.34 24.03
N PRO A 511 12.46 -7.23 23.24
CA PRO A 511 13.14 -8.42 22.75
C PRO A 511 14.18 -8.02 21.69
N VAL A 512 15.47 -8.15 21.99
CA VAL A 512 16.55 -7.87 21.03
C VAL A 512 16.53 -8.93 19.92
N ARG A 513 16.36 -8.52 18.65
CA ARG A 513 16.52 -9.38 17.45
C ARG A 513 17.41 -8.68 16.43
N GLU A 514 18.72 -8.93 16.46
CA GLU A 514 19.62 -8.55 15.37
C GLU A 514 19.98 -9.81 14.54
N TYR A 515 19.77 -9.74 13.22
CA TYR A 515 20.09 -10.81 12.26
C TYR A 515 21.40 -10.53 11.52
N VAL A 516 22.16 -11.59 11.22
CA VAL A 516 23.34 -11.53 10.34
C VAL A 516 23.11 -12.43 9.13
N PHE A 517 23.18 -11.84 7.93
CA PHE A 517 22.91 -12.53 6.67
C PHE A 517 24.21 -13.04 6.03
N VAL A 518 24.13 -14.28 5.50
CA VAL A 518 25.18 -14.96 4.76
C VAL A 518 24.60 -15.45 3.45
N GLN A 519 25.28 -15.18 2.35
CA GLN A 519 24.84 -15.52 1.00
C GLN A 519 25.94 -16.24 0.21
N ASP A 520 25.63 -16.73 -1.00
CA ASP A 520 26.56 -17.52 -1.83
C ASP A 520 27.92 -16.83 -2.07
N SER A 521 27.96 -15.49 -2.08
CA SER A 521 29.20 -14.71 -2.26
C SER A 521 30.13 -14.72 -1.05
N ASP A 522 29.66 -15.19 0.11
CA ASP A 522 30.44 -15.28 1.35
C ASP A 522 31.16 -16.63 1.51
N TYR A 523 31.25 -17.43 0.45
CA TYR A 523 31.97 -18.71 0.47
C TYR A 523 33.41 -18.54 0.95
N GLY A 524 33.77 -19.26 2.03
CA GLY A 524 35.08 -19.23 2.66
C GLY A 524 35.36 -17.98 3.49
N ARG A 525 34.40 -17.05 3.62
CA ARG A 525 34.52 -15.86 4.47
C ARG A 525 34.48 -16.27 5.95
N THR A 526 35.02 -15.42 6.80
CA THR A 526 34.79 -15.49 8.25
C THR A 526 34.03 -14.26 8.70
N ILE A 527 32.94 -14.46 9.44
CA ILE A 527 32.10 -13.37 9.98
C ILE A 527 32.10 -13.41 11.51
N SER A 528 31.97 -12.24 12.13
CA SER A 528 31.91 -12.10 13.58
C SER A 528 30.48 -11.79 14.00
N ILE A 529 29.97 -12.54 14.98
CA ILE A 529 28.59 -12.45 15.47
C ILE A 529 28.56 -12.51 16.99
N ARG A 530 27.51 -11.96 17.62
CA ARG A 530 27.30 -12.11 19.06
C ARG A 530 26.42 -13.31 19.37
N ILE A 531 26.52 -13.83 20.59
CA ILE A 531 25.75 -15.01 21.04
C ILE A 531 24.23 -14.79 21.09
N ASP A 532 23.78 -13.53 21.17
CA ASP A 532 22.37 -13.12 21.14
C ASP A 532 21.81 -12.93 19.72
N GLN A 533 22.65 -12.95 18.68
CA GLN A 533 22.26 -12.73 17.30
C GLN A 533 21.85 -14.02 16.59
N THR A 534 20.95 -13.90 15.61
CA THR A 534 20.55 -15.04 14.76
C THR A 534 21.24 -14.94 13.41
N VAL A 535 21.78 -16.05 12.91
CA VAL A 535 22.42 -16.14 11.60
C VAL A 535 21.44 -16.70 10.58
N LEU A 536 21.26 -15.97 9.48
CA LEU A 536 20.48 -16.40 8.32
C LEU A 536 21.44 -16.75 7.19
N VAL A 537 21.46 -18.02 6.77
CA VAL A 537 22.28 -18.47 5.65
C VAL A 537 21.38 -18.79 4.47
N ARG A 538 21.61 -18.13 3.34
CA ARG A 538 20.85 -18.29 2.10
C ARG A 538 21.75 -18.87 1.01
N LEU A 539 21.45 -20.08 0.56
CA LEU A 539 22.24 -20.77 -0.47
C LEU A 539 21.39 -21.07 -1.69
N LYS A 540 21.93 -20.80 -2.88
CA LYS A 540 21.23 -21.02 -4.15
C LYS A 540 20.97 -22.50 -4.40
N LYS A 541 19.72 -22.84 -4.72
CA LYS A 541 19.23 -24.18 -5.06
C LYS A 541 19.13 -24.34 -6.58
N GLY A 542 19.41 -25.54 -7.08
CA GLY A 542 19.26 -25.89 -8.50
C GLY A 542 17.81 -25.86 -8.97
N ASN A 543 17.60 -26.00 -10.29
CA ASN A 543 16.27 -25.91 -10.91
C ASN A 543 15.48 -27.22 -10.90
N GLU A 544 16.07 -28.33 -10.45
CA GLU A 544 15.37 -29.63 -10.35
C GLU A 544 14.71 -29.80 -8.98
N GLU A 545 13.63 -30.58 -8.89
CA GLU A 545 12.83 -30.75 -7.65
C GLU A 545 13.61 -31.49 -6.54
N ASP A 546 14.58 -32.33 -6.89
CA ASP A 546 15.34 -33.20 -5.97
C ASP A 546 16.67 -32.61 -5.46
N CYS A 547 16.88 -31.31 -5.63
CA CYS A 547 18.09 -30.61 -5.19
C CYS A 547 17.93 -30.14 -3.73
N GLU A 548 18.82 -30.54 -2.82
CA GLU A 548 18.74 -30.11 -1.40
C GLU A 548 20.10 -29.68 -0.82
N TRP A 549 20.09 -28.58 -0.06
CA TRP A 549 21.19 -28.22 0.83
C TRP A 549 20.94 -28.81 2.22
N GLN A 550 21.97 -29.39 2.82
CA GLN A 550 21.92 -29.91 4.19
C GLN A 550 23.12 -29.40 4.99
N LEU A 551 22.88 -28.99 6.24
CA LEU A 551 23.94 -28.61 7.16
C LEU A 551 24.61 -29.88 7.73
N SER A 552 25.93 -29.99 7.60
CA SER A 552 26.67 -31.21 7.96
C SER A 552 27.33 -31.19 9.34
N SER A 553 27.50 -30.00 9.96
CA SER A 553 28.18 -29.85 11.26
C SER A 553 27.52 -28.79 12.14
N TYR A 554 27.39 -29.08 13.45
CA TYR A 554 26.71 -28.27 14.47
C TYR A 554 27.63 -27.90 15.65
N SER A 555 28.92 -27.66 15.44
CA SER A 555 29.86 -27.57 16.58
C SER A 555 29.65 -26.38 17.52
N ALA A 556 28.92 -25.32 17.11
CA ALA A 556 28.63 -24.14 17.97
C ALA A 556 27.33 -23.39 17.61
N VAL A 557 26.46 -23.98 16.78
CA VAL A 557 25.18 -23.37 16.36
C VAL A 557 24.11 -24.44 16.21
N GLU A 558 22.87 -24.09 16.51
CA GLU A 558 21.69 -24.95 16.35
C GLU A 558 20.68 -24.36 15.36
N PRO A 559 20.04 -25.18 14.52
CA PRO A 559 18.99 -24.72 13.62
C PRO A 559 17.71 -24.42 14.39
N VAL A 560 17.09 -23.28 14.08
CA VAL A 560 15.83 -22.84 14.67
C VAL A 560 14.73 -23.03 13.64
N GLY A 561 14.01 -24.14 13.76
CA GLY A 561 12.93 -24.53 12.86
C GLY A 561 13.42 -25.26 11.59
N ASP A 562 12.48 -25.49 10.67
CA ASP A 562 12.74 -26.18 9.42
C ASP A 562 13.43 -25.27 8.38
N ILE A 563 14.10 -25.88 7.40
CA ILE A 563 14.70 -25.17 6.27
C ILE A 563 13.58 -24.59 5.42
N THR A 564 13.60 -23.28 5.23
CA THR A 564 12.61 -22.58 4.39
C THR A 564 13.18 -22.34 3.00
N GLU A 565 12.37 -22.55 1.96
CA GLU A 565 12.76 -22.26 0.58
C GLU A 565 12.18 -20.92 0.14
N VAL A 566 13.02 -20.11 -0.50
CA VAL A 566 12.64 -18.76 -0.95
C VAL A 566 13.12 -18.57 -2.38
N GLU A 567 12.23 -18.17 -3.28
CA GLU A 567 12.57 -17.84 -4.67
C GLU A 567 12.73 -16.33 -4.83
N TYR A 568 13.78 -15.91 -5.52
CA TYR A 568 14.06 -14.49 -5.78
C TYR A 568 14.65 -14.31 -7.17
N MET A 569 14.03 -13.45 -7.98
CA MET A 569 14.39 -13.20 -9.38
C MET A 569 14.54 -14.48 -10.22
N GLY A 570 13.64 -15.45 -10.02
CA GLY A 570 13.67 -16.75 -10.73
C GLY A 570 14.80 -17.68 -10.28
N VAL A 571 15.40 -17.45 -9.12
CA VAL A 571 16.42 -18.29 -8.50
C VAL A 571 15.90 -18.79 -7.15
N ARG A 572 15.85 -20.11 -6.97
CA ARG A 572 15.45 -20.72 -5.69
C ARG A 572 16.61 -20.72 -4.71
N TYR A 573 16.34 -20.51 -3.42
CA TYR A 573 17.33 -20.55 -2.35
C TYR A 573 16.82 -21.38 -1.17
N SER A 574 17.73 -22.11 -0.53
CA SER A 574 17.49 -22.73 0.78
C SER A 574 17.98 -21.78 1.87
N VAL A 575 17.10 -21.48 2.84
CA VAL A 575 17.38 -20.57 3.95
C VAL A 575 17.47 -21.34 5.26
N PHE A 576 18.60 -21.19 5.94
CA PHE A 576 18.89 -21.79 7.23
C PHE A 576 18.88 -20.71 8.31
N ARG A 577 18.08 -20.91 9.36
CA ARG A 577 18.05 -20.08 10.56
C ARG A 577 18.88 -20.77 11.64
N LEU A 578 19.99 -20.16 12.03
CA LEU A 578 20.94 -20.74 12.97
C LEU A 578 21.12 -19.81 14.17
N LYS A 579 21.07 -20.38 15.37
CA LYS A 579 21.34 -19.66 16.61
C LYS A 579 22.65 -20.15 17.23
N PRO A 580 23.57 -19.24 17.60
CA PRO A 580 24.76 -19.59 18.36
C PRO A 580 24.40 -20.24 19.70
N THR A 581 25.11 -21.32 20.05
CA THR A 581 24.95 -22.01 21.35
C THR A 581 26.13 -21.78 22.28
N ASP A 582 27.34 -21.66 21.73
CA ASP A 582 28.59 -21.47 22.47
C ASP A 582 29.45 -20.37 21.83
N SER A 583 30.33 -19.75 22.62
CA SER A 583 31.29 -18.74 22.17
C SER A 583 32.58 -19.36 21.62
N GLY A 584 33.23 -18.68 20.67
CA GLY A 584 34.47 -19.12 20.03
C GLY A 584 34.40 -19.24 18.50
N ASP A 585 35.45 -19.83 17.93
CA ASP A 585 35.60 -19.99 16.48
C ASP A 585 34.91 -21.29 16.02
N SER A 586 34.06 -21.18 15.01
CA SER A 586 33.33 -22.31 14.42
C SER A 586 33.36 -22.25 12.90
N MET A 587 33.11 -23.38 12.24
CA MET A 587 33.04 -23.49 10.79
C MET A 587 31.76 -24.21 10.41
N LEU A 588 30.91 -23.54 9.63
CA LEU A 588 29.70 -24.15 9.08
C LEU A 588 30.01 -24.74 7.71
N GLU A 589 29.54 -25.96 7.48
CA GLU A 589 29.67 -26.66 6.21
C GLU A 589 28.30 -27.18 5.78
N PHE A 590 27.83 -26.67 4.64
CA PHE A 590 26.60 -27.08 3.99
C PHE A 590 26.96 -27.96 2.79
N LEU A 591 26.26 -29.07 2.62
CA LEU A 591 26.46 -30.02 1.53
C LEU A 591 25.26 -29.97 0.59
N TYR A 592 25.53 -30.01 -0.71
CA TYR A 592 24.52 -29.98 -1.75
C TYR A 592 24.39 -31.34 -2.42
N PHE A 593 23.17 -31.84 -2.52
CA PHE A 593 22.84 -33.14 -3.10
C PHE A 593 21.90 -32.97 -4.30
N GLU A 594 22.09 -33.79 -5.34
CA GLU A 594 21.18 -33.86 -6.50
C GLU A 594 20.83 -35.32 -6.85
N GLY A 595 19.58 -35.55 -7.30
CA GLY A 595 19.13 -36.75 -7.99
C GLY A 595 18.28 -37.76 -7.20
N GLU A 596 17.24 -38.28 -7.87
CA GLU A 596 16.13 -39.08 -7.31
C GLU A 596 16.51 -40.50 -6.81
N LYS A 597 17.65 -41.10 -7.24
CA LYS A 597 17.97 -42.54 -6.99
C LYS A 597 19.35 -42.86 -6.42
N ARG A 598 20.30 -41.94 -6.48
CA ARG A 598 21.56 -41.98 -5.72
C ARG A 598 21.90 -40.53 -5.42
N ARG A 599 21.65 -40.09 -4.18
CA ARG A 599 22.09 -38.78 -3.69
C ARG A 599 23.61 -38.75 -3.77
N GLU A 600 24.15 -38.20 -4.86
CA GLU A 600 25.58 -37.92 -4.96
C GLU A 600 25.79 -36.50 -4.42
N GLN A 601 26.78 -36.34 -3.55
CA GLN A 601 27.17 -35.01 -3.07
C GLN A 601 27.81 -34.28 -4.25
N VAL A 602 27.22 -33.17 -4.67
CA VAL A 602 27.61 -32.41 -5.86
C VAL A 602 28.44 -31.17 -5.49
N ASP A 603 28.15 -30.54 -4.36
CA ASP A 603 28.86 -29.33 -3.93
C ASP A 603 28.91 -29.18 -2.39
N ALA A 604 29.72 -28.24 -1.90
CA ALA A 604 29.79 -27.87 -0.49
C ALA A 604 30.08 -26.38 -0.29
N PHE A 605 29.29 -25.71 0.55
CA PHE A 605 29.47 -24.31 0.96
C PHE A 605 30.02 -24.24 2.38
N LYS A 606 31.04 -23.38 2.61
CA LYS A 606 31.69 -23.23 3.92
C LYS A 606 31.74 -21.77 4.35
N ILE A 607 31.51 -21.50 5.63
CA ILE A 607 31.69 -20.18 6.24
C ILE A 607 32.23 -20.29 7.67
N GLY A 608 33.21 -19.46 8.02
CA GLY A 608 33.73 -19.35 9.38
C GLY A 608 32.89 -18.37 10.22
N LEU A 609 32.66 -18.72 11.48
CA LEU A 609 32.00 -17.88 12.47
C LEU A 609 32.95 -17.61 13.64
N VAL A 610 33.02 -16.36 14.09
CA VAL A 610 33.68 -15.97 15.34
C VAL A 610 32.59 -15.42 16.28
N ILE A 611 32.24 -16.17 17.32
CA ILE A 611 31.13 -15.87 18.22
C ILE A 611 31.63 -15.22 19.51
N THR A 612 31.16 -14.01 19.83
CA THR A 612 31.57 -13.24 21.02
C THR A 612 30.46 -13.11 22.07
N GLU A 613 30.82 -13.08 23.35
CA GLU A 613 29.87 -13.01 24.49
C GLU A 613 29.48 -11.58 24.93
N GLU A 614 30.12 -10.51 24.44
CA GLU A 614 30.00 -9.20 25.08
C GLU A 614 28.65 -8.48 24.83
N SER A 615 27.88 -8.35 25.91
CA SER A 615 26.94 -7.25 26.15
C SER A 615 27.69 -6.05 26.77
N GLY A 616 28.17 -5.15 25.91
CA GLY A 616 28.56 -3.78 26.28
C GLY A 616 30.06 -3.52 26.52
N GLN A 617 30.63 -2.59 25.73
CA GLN A 617 31.75 -1.76 26.17
C GLN A 617 31.72 -0.34 25.57
N GLU A 618 32.11 0.59 26.43
CA GLU A 618 32.18 2.04 26.29
C GLU A 618 32.95 2.51 25.05
N MET A 619 32.41 3.50 24.32
CA MET A 619 33.26 4.40 23.54
C MET A 619 34.00 5.33 24.51
N SER A 620 35.32 5.16 24.59
CA SER A 620 36.23 6.09 25.26
C SER A 620 36.20 7.48 24.60
N PRO A 621 36.07 8.58 25.37
CA PRO A 621 36.15 9.93 24.84
C PRO A 621 37.60 10.39 24.82
N ASP A 622 38.42 9.87 23.90
CA ASP A 622 39.71 10.50 23.56
C ASP A 622 40.27 9.94 22.24
N GLN A 623 39.66 10.33 21.11
CA GLN A 623 40.39 10.56 19.86
C GLN A 623 39.78 11.76 19.13
N LYS A 624 40.50 12.88 19.22
CA LYS A 624 40.37 14.07 18.38
C LYS A 624 41.21 13.90 17.11
#